data_AF-A0A2I9EH19-F1
#
_entry.id   AF-A0A2I9EH19-F1
#
_cell.length_a   1.000
_cell.length_b   1.000
_cell.length_c   1.000
_cell.angle_alpha   90.00
_cell.angle_beta   90.00
_cell.angle_gamma   90.00
#
_symmetry.space_group_name_H-M   'P 1'
#
loop_
_entity.id
_entity.type
_entity.pdbx_description
1 polymer ?
#
loop_
_entity_poly.entity_id
_entity_poly.type
_entity_poly.pdbx_seq_one_letter_code
_entity_poly.pdbx_strand_id
1 'polypeptide(L)'
;MIKRRKFTIGIILLFLIGISLNCKEKTAVEAMDQPAILVEKEIPEYFLLRPDVEKAYGYSHAVKIGNEIKVSGAVSMDDEGNPTGIGDMEQQMKNCYSDLEKVLAHYGCTFDDVVVENVFTTNMPKFLEVAAYRNEIYKKQFPTGSWLGVKELALPEFLIEIE
;
A
#
# COMPACT_ATOMS: atom_id res chain seq x y z
N MET A 1 66.28 6.16 -67.36
CA MET A 1 67.04 7.43 -67.46
C MET A 1 67.18 8.04 -66.09
N ILE A 2 68.43 8.27 -65.69
CA ILE A 2 68.88 8.84 -64.41
C ILE A 2 68.52 10.32 -64.32
N LYS A 3 68.00 10.78 -63.18
CA LYS A 3 68.51 12.00 -62.52
C LYS A 3 68.05 12.11 -61.07
N ARG A 4 68.98 11.79 -60.17
CA ARG A 4 69.01 12.22 -58.78
C ARG A 4 69.26 13.74 -58.73
N ARG A 5 68.58 14.47 -57.84
CA ARG A 5 69.03 15.76 -57.34
C ARG A 5 69.11 15.72 -55.81
N LYS A 6 70.20 16.32 -55.33
CA LYS A 6 70.80 16.32 -54.01
C LYS A 6 69.94 17.17 -53.04
N PHE A 7 69.63 16.66 -51.85
CA PHE A 7 70.35 16.91 -50.58
C PHE A 7 70.15 18.35 -50.06
N THR A 8 69.45 18.51 -48.94
CA THR A 8 69.95 19.23 -47.74
C THR A 8 69.08 18.84 -46.53
N ILE A 9 69.76 18.32 -45.51
CA ILE A 9 69.26 17.93 -44.19
C ILE A 9 69.23 19.18 -43.32
N GLY A 10 68.16 19.40 -42.55
CA GLY A 10 68.02 20.51 -41.61
C GLY A 10 67.00 20.20 -40.50
N ILE A 11 67.48 19.48 -39.49
CA ILE A 11 67.03 19.36 -38.09
C ILE A 11 65.75 20.11 -37.70
N ILE A 12 64.69 19.39 -37.29
CA ILE A 12 63.76 19.85 -36.24
C ILE A 12 63.37 18.65 -35.34
N LEU A 13 63.93 18.71 -34.13
CA LEU A 13 63.53 18.20 -32.82
C LEU A 13 62.43 17.11 -32.69
N LEU A 14 62.80 16.01 -32.04
CA LEU A 14 61.92 15.07 -31.34
C LEU A 14 61.02 15.82 -30.33
N PHE A 15 59.71 15.55 -30.36
CA PHE A 15 58.88 15.57 -29.17
C PHE A 15 57.96 14.34 -29.17
N LEU A 16 58.42 13.31 -28.45
CA LEU A 16 57.54 12.34 -27.80
C LEU A 16 56.76 13.08 -26.71
N ILE A 17 55.47 12.80 -26.57
CA ILE A 17 54.75 12.49 -25.31
C ILE A 17 53.24 12.66 -25.51
N GLY A 18 52.53 11.54 -25.36
CA GLY A 18 51.33 11.44 -24.52
C GLY A 18 50.04 12.11 -24.97
N ILE A 19 49.19 11.35 -25.66
CA ILE A 19 47.75 11.59 -25.67
C ILE A 19 47.20 11.25 -24.29
N SER A 20 46.64 12.22 -23.57
CA SER A 20 45.34 12.14 -22.89
C SER A 20 45.12 13.31 -21.93
N LEU A 21 43.84 13.69 -21.83
CA LEU A 21 43.22 14.63 -20.88
C LEU A 21 43.47 16.12 -21.14
N ASN A 22 42.58 16.74 -21.90
CA ASN A 22 42.29 18.15 -21.68
C ASN A 22 40.78 18.37 -21.49
N CYS A 23 40.46 18.81 -20.28
CA CYS A 23 39.14 19.08 -19.74
C CYS A 23 38.80 20.54 -20.01
N LYS A 24 37.78 20.80 -20.83
CA LYS A 24 36.80 21.90 -20.78
C LYS A 24 36.20 22.17 -22.15
N GLU A 25 34.93 21.81 -22.31
CA GLU A 25 34.02 22.60 -23.13
C GLU A 25 32.71 22.77 -22.35
N LYS A 26 32.28 24.03 -22.26
CA LYS A 26 31.06 24.47 -21.61
C LYS A 26 29.89 24.16 -22.54
N THR A 27 28.91 23.41 -22.05
CA THR A 27 27.56 23.45 -22.61
C THR A 27 26.62 23.91 -21.50
N ALA A 28 25.99 25.05 -21.72
CA ALA A 28 24.90 25.54 -20.91
C ALA A 28 23.75 24.54 -21.02
N VAL A 29 23.41 23.89 -19.90
CA VAL A 29 22.10 23.26 -19.72
C VAL A 29 21.34 24.24 -18.84
N GLU A 30 20.31 24.84 -19.42
CA GLU A 30 19.35 25.68 -18.69
C GLU A 30 18.83 24.87 -17.51
N ALA A 31 19.06 25.39 -16.31
CA ALA A 31 18.50 24.84 -15.09
C ALA A 31 16.98 25.05 -15.17
N MET A 32 16.25 23.99 -15.53
CA MET A 32 14.84 23.91 -15.20
C MET A 32 14.75 23.84 -13.68
N ASP A 33 14.33 24.96 -13.10
CA ASP A 33 13.93 25.10 -11.70
C ASP A 33 12.77 24.13 -11.43
N GLN A 34 13.10 22.90 -11.01
CA GLN A 34 12.10 22.04 -10.38
C GLN A 34 11.99 22.53 -8.93
N PRO A 35 10.83 23.07 -8.51
CA PRO A 35 10.65 23.36 -7.10
C PRO A 35 10.86 22.05 -6.35
N ALA A 36 11.81 22.05 -5.41
CA ALA A 36 11.99 20.95 -4.49
C ALA A 36 10.65 20.69 -3.82
N ILE A 37 9.95 19.64 -4.22
CA ILE A 37 8.73 19.20 -3.55
C ILE A 37 9.17 18.81 -2.15
N LEU A 38 8.87 19.66 -1.18
CA LEU A 38 8.93 19.30 0.23
C LEU A 38 7.86 18.23 0.41
N VAL A 39 8.26 16.96 0.31
CA VAL A 39 7.41 15.85 0.74
C VAL A 39 7.33 16.01 2.25
N GLU A 40 6.24 16.62 2.73
CA GLU A 40 5.94 16.61 4.15
C GLU A 40 5.93 15.15 4.60
N LYS A 41 6.69 14.88 5.67
CA LYS A 41 6.75 13.54 6.23
C LYS A 41 5.35 13.21 6.77
N GLU A 42 4.63 12.33 6.09
CA GLU A 42 3.34 11.86 6.54
C GLU A 42 3.51 11.12 7.88
N ILE A 43 2.83 11.62 8.92
CA ILE A 43 2.85 11.03 10.26
C ILE A 43 1.71 10.02 10.35
N PRO A 44 1.98 8.76 10.73
CA PRO A 44 0.91 7.78 10.92
C PRO A 44 -0.01 8.16 12.08
N GLU A 45 -1.31 8.09 11.84
CA GLU A 45 -2.37 8.19 12.85
C GLU A 45 -2.91 6.79 13.12
N TYR A 46 -2.91 6.36 14.38
CA TYR A 46 -3.33 5.02 14.79
C TYR A 46 -4.69 5.09 15.48
N PHE A 47 -5.57 4.16 15.14
CA PHE A 47 -6.88 4.00 15.76
C PHE A 47 -7.01 2.61 16.38
N LEU A 48 -7.54 2.59 17.60
CA LEU A 48 -7.83 1.40 18.41
C LEU A 48 -9.32 1.39 18.69
N LEU A 49 -10.06 0.43 18.13
CA LEU A 49 -11.49 0.28 18.41
C LEU A 49 -11.72 -0.38 19.77
N ARG A 50 -10.81 -1.30 20.16
CA ARG A 50 -10.82 -2.05 21.41
C ARG A 50 -9.43 -2.06 22.02
N PRO A 51 -8.99 -0.95 22.66
CA PRO A 51 -7.59 -0.73 23.02
C PRO A 51 -6.95 -1.85 23.85
N ASP A 52 -7.68 -2.42 24.81
CA ASP A 52 -7.13 -3.49 25.67
C ASP A 52 -6.96 -4.80 24.92
N VAL A 53 -7.95 -5.19 24.09
CA VAL A 53 -7.90 -6.38 23.23
C VAL A 53 -6.78 -6.23 22.20
N GLU A 54 -6.77 -5.12 21.47
CA GLU A 54 -5.81 -4.84 20.40
C GLU A 54 -4.37 -4.77 20.93
N LYS A 55 -4.16 -4.20 22.12
CA LYS A 55 -2.86 -4.19 22.79
C LYS A 55 -2.45 -5.59 23.26
N ALA A 56 -3.39 -6.42 23.71
CA ALA A 56 -3.10 -7.78 24.13
C ALA A 56 -2.67 -8.68 22.96
N TYR A 57 -3.29 -8.52 21.79
CA TYR A 57 -2.96 -9.27 20.57
C TYR A 57 -1.84 -8.65 19.73
N GLY A 58 -1.57 -7.35 19.89
CA GLY A 58 -0.45 -6.66 19.26
C GLY A 58 -0.76 -6.08 17.87
N TYR A 59 -1.94 -5.50 17.67
CA TYR A 59 -2.31 -4.82 16.42
C TYR A 59 -3.00 -3.47 16.68
N SER A 60 -3.23 -2.68 15.63
CA SER A 60 -4.11 -1.51 15.66
C SER A 60 -5.24 -1.70 14.66
N HIS A 61 -6.46 -1.32 15.01
CA HIS A 61 -7.60 -1.54 14.13
C HIS A 61 -7.43 -0.85 12.78
N ALA A 62 -6.88 0.36 12.80
CA ALA A 62 -6.55 1.08 11.59
C ALA A 62 -5.35 2.00 11.77
N VAL A 63 -4.68 2.25 10.66
CA VAL A 63 -3.59 3.22 10.55
C VAL A 63 -3.82 4.10 9.32
N LYS A 64 -3.86 5.41 9.50
CA LYS A 64 -3.92 6.39 8.41
C LYS A 64 -2.55 7.00 8.16
N ILE A 65 -2.12 7.03 6.90
CA ILE A 65 -0.88 7.69 6.44
C ILE A 65 -1.23 8.51 5.21
N GLY A 66 -1.10 9.83 5.31
CA GLY A 66 -1.56 10.75 4.26
C GLY A 66 -3.07 10.61 4.02
N ASN A 67 -3.42 10.21 2.79
CA ASN A 67 -4.79 9.98 2.35
C ASN A 67 -5.19 8.49 2.31
N GLU A 68 -4.30 7.58 2.70
CA GLU A 68 -4.61 6.15 2.76
C GLU A 68 -4.90 5.72 4.20
N ILE A 69 -5.92 4.87 4.35
CA ILE A 69 -6.22 4.19 5.60
C ILE A 69 -6.03 2.70 5.34
N LYS A 70 -5.25 2.03 6.20
CA LYS A 70 -5.21 0.56 6.26
C LYS A 70 -6.03 0.14 7.46
N VAL A 71 -7.03 -0.70 7.23
CA VAL A 71 -7.91 -1.27 8.24
C VAL A 71 -7.51 -2.73 8.40
N SER A 72 -7.45 -3.20 9.64
CA SER A 72 -7.24 -4.62 9.97
C SER A 72 -8.55 -5.38 9.79
N GLY A 73 -8.47 -6.71 9.66
CA GLY A 73 -9.67 -7.55 9.59
C GLY A 73 -10.60 -7.37 10.79
N ALA A 74 -11.86 -7.04 10.52
CA ALA A 74 -12.93 -6.98 11.49
C ALA A 74 -13.58 -8.36 11.66
N VAL A 75 -13.74 -8.79 12.92
CA VAL A 75 -14.42 -10.02 13.32
C VAL A 75 -15.56 -9.70 14.29
N SER A 76 -16.53 -10.61 14.40
CA SER A 76 -17.73 -10.39 15.21
C SER A 76 -17.47 -10.59 16.71
N MET A 77 -17.21 -9.50 17.44
CA MET A 77 -16.96 -9.52 18.89
C MET A 77 -17.54 -8.29 19.61
N ASP A 78 -17.76 -8.39 20.93
CA ASP A 78 -18.13 -7.25 21.79
C ASP A 78 -16.91 -6.39 22.15
N ASP A 79 -17.10 -5.32 22.93
CA ASP A 79 -16.03 -4.37 23.30
C ASP A 79 -14.95 -5.01 24.19
N GLU A 80 -15.32 -6.07 24.91
CA GLU A 80 -14.42 -6.89 25.72
C GLU A 80 -13.66 -7.97 24.90
N GLY A 81 -13.97 -8.11 23.61
CA GLY A 81 -13.33 -9.06 22.69
C GLY A 81 -13.93 -10.47 22.71
N ASN A 82 -15.10 -10.66 23.32
CA ASN A 82 -15.79 -11.95 23.28
C ASN A 82 -16.51 -12.13 21.93
N PRO A 83 -16.44 -13.31 21.30
CA PRO A 83 -17.18 -13.59 20.07
C PRO A 83 -18.69 -13.41 20.22
N THR A 84 -19.32 -12.74 19.26
CA THR A 84 -20.77 -12.55 19.18
C THR A 84 -21.32 -13.15 17.90
N GLY A 85 -22.62 -13.51 17.87
CA GLY A 85 -23.22 -14.18 16.70
C GLY A 85 -22.65 -15.58 16.44
N ILE A 86 -22.25 -16.31 17.49
CA ILE A 86 -21.63 -17.65 17.38
C ILE A 86 -22.54 -18.58 16.56
N GLY A 87 -21.99 -19.15 15.49
CA GLY A 87 -22.73 -20.06 14.60
C GLY A 87 -23.63 -19.38 13.55
N ASP A 88 -23.72 -18.05 13.55
CA ASP A 88 -24.53 -17.27 12.63
C ASP A 88 -23.67 -16.41 11.69
N MET A 89 -23.44 -16.91 10.47
CA MET A 89 -22.65 -16.24 9.44
C MET A 89 -23.19 -14.84 9.09
N GLU A 90 -24.51 -14.68 9.00
CA GLU A 90 -25.11 -13.41 8.59
C GLU A 90 -24.94 -12.37 9.69
N GLN A 91 -25.21 -12.78 10.94
CA GLN A 91 -25.05 -11.88 12.08
C GLN A 91 -23.59 -11.50 12.29
N GLN A 92 -22.64 -12.43 12.13
CA GLN A 92 -21.21 -12.09 12.22
C GLN A 92 -20.80 -11.11 11.13
N MET A 93 -21.22 -11.32 9.89
CA MET A 93 -20.95 -10.39 8.78
C MET A 93 -21.52 -8.99 9.06
N LYS A 94 -22.74 -8.89 9.62
CA LYS A 94 -23.33 -7.61 10.04
C LYS A 94 -22.50 -6.91 11.11
N ASN A 95 -22.00 -7.66 12.08
CA ASN A 95 -21.16 -7.13 13.15
C ASN A 95 -19.82 -6.63 12.60
N CYS A 96 -19.18 -7.36 11.67
CA CYS A 96 -17.98 -6.90 10.97
C CYS A 96 -18.23 -5.55 10.27
N TYR A 97 -19.32 -5.43 9.49
CA TYR A 97 -19.66 -4.16 8.83
C TYR A 97 -19.94 -3.02 9.82
N SER A 98 -20.56 -3.31 10.96
CA SER A 98 -20.80 -2.30 12.00
C SER A 98 -19.49 -1.78 12.61
N ASP A 99 -18.51 -2.65 12.83
CA ASP A 99 -17.20 -2.21 13.33
C ASP A 99 -16.41 -1.43 12.27
N LEU A 100 -16.43 -1.88 11.02
CA LEU A 100 -15.82 -1.16 9.92
C LEU A 100 -16.44 0.23 9.74
N GLU A 101 -17.75 0.39 9.93
CA GLU A 101 -18.41 1.69 9.93
C GLU A 101 -17.84 2.64 11.00
N LYS A 102 -17.62 2.15 12.23
CA LYS A 102 -17.02 2.94 13.32
C LYS A 102 -15.60 3.39 12.96
N VAL A 103 -14.82 2.51 12.33
CA VAL A 103 -13.44 2.78 11.91
C VAL A 103 -13.42 3.83 10.79
N LEU A 104 -14.27 3.68 9.78
CA LEU A 104 -14.40 4.66 8.70
C LEU A 104 -14.84 6.02 9.25
N ALA A 105 -15.86 6.02 10.13
CA ALA A 105 -16.39 7.23 10.74
C ALA A 105 -15.34 7.98 11.59
N HIS A 106 -14.42 7.27 12.25
CA HIS A 106 -13.32 7.88 12.99
C HIS A 106 -12.46 8.80 12.10
N TYR A 107 -12.23 8.41 10.84
CA TYR A 107 -11.46 9.19 9.87
C TYR A 107 -12.33 10.11 8.98
N GLY A 108 -13.63 10.22 9.27
CA GLY A 108 -14.57 10.98 8.45
C GLY A 108 -14.88 10.36 7.09
N CYS A 109 -14.63 9.05 6.93
CA CYS A 109 -14.93 8.27 5.74
C CYS A 109 -16.25 7.51 5.87
N THR A 110 -16.71 6.98 4.75
CA THR A 110 -17.88 6.10 4.62
C THR A 110 -17.54 4.89 3.75
N PHE A 111 -18.47 3.94 3.60
CA PHE A 111 -18.28 2.82 2.67
C PHE A 111 -18.14 3.24 1.19
N ASP A 112 -18.53 4.47 0.82
CA ASP A 112 -18.29 5.01 -0.52
C ASP A 112 -16.79 5.28 -0.80
N ASP A 113 -15.97 5.39 0.25
CA ASP A 113 -14.52 5.60 0.17
C ASP A 113 -13.73 4.29 0.13
N VAL A 114 -14.39 3.15 0.36
CA VAL A 114 -13.76 1.83 0.34
C VAL A 114 -13.51 1.40 -1.10
N VAL A 115 -12.23 1.20 -1.44
CA VAL A 115 -11.80 0.81 -2.80
C VAL A 115 -11.45 -0.67 -2.91
N VAL A 116 -11.04 -1.32 -1.80
CA VAL A 116 -10.72 -2.75 -1.72
C VAL A 116 -11.40 -3.33 -0.47
N GLU A 117 -12.00 -4.51 -0.59
CA GLU A 117 -12.53 -5.32 0.53
C GLU A 117 -12.14 -6.79 0.34
N ASN A 118 -11.42 -7.36 1.29
CA ASN A 118 -11.11 -8.78 1.33
C ASN A 118 -12.01 -9.50 2.33
N VAL A 119 -12.44 -10.71 1.98
CA VAL A 119 -13.25 -11.57 2.86
C VAL A 119 -12.55 -12.89 3.08
N PHE A 120 -12.37 -13.25 4.34
CA PHE A 120 -11.86 -14.54 4.77
C PHE A 120 -12.96 -15.29 5.51
N THR A 121 -13.27 -16.52 5.11
CA THR A 121 -14.34 -17.29 5.75
C THR A 121 -13.98 -18.75 5.94
N THR A 122 -14.43 -19.34 7.05
CA THR A 122 -14.28 -20.77 7.32
C THR A 122 -15.35 -21.62 6.60
N ASN A 123 -16.39 -20.99 6.04
CA ASN A 123 -17.46 -21.67 5.33
C ASN A 123 -17.94 -20.85 4.13
N MET A 124 -17.25 -21.01 3.00
CA MET A 124 -17.56 -20.30 1.74
C MET A 124 -19.01 -20.52 1.25
N PRO A 125 -19.58 -21.75 1.23
CA PRO A 125 -20.98 -21.93 0.87
C PRO A 125 -21.93 -21.08 1.73
N LYS A 126 -21.73 -21.05 3.05
CA LYS A 126 -22.59 -20.28 3.96
C LYS A 126 -22.44 -18.78 3.77
N PHE A 127 -21.23 -18.30 3.51
CA PHE A 127 -21.00 -16.90 3.16
C PHE A 127 -21.72 -16.52 1.86
N LEU A 128 -21.65 -17.34 0.80
CA LEU A 128 -22.31 -17.06 -0.47
C LEU A 128 -23.85 -17.00 -0.36
N GLU A 129 -24.46 -17.72 0.59
CA GLU A 129 -25.90 -17.61 0.88
C GLU A 129 -26.29 -16.21 1.37
N VAL A 130 -25.39 -15.52 2.09
CA VAL A 130 -25.68 -14.27 2.79
C VAL A 130 -25.00 -13.05 2.16
N ALA A 131 -24.02 -13.24 1.27
CA ALA A 131 -23.20 -12.19 0.67
C ALA A 131 -24.00 -11.07 -0.02
N ALA A 132 -25.25 -11.31 -0.39
CA ALA A 132 -26.16 -10.29 -0.91
C ALA A 132 -26.44 -9.14 0.09
N TYR A 133 -26.20 -9.33 1.39
CA TYR A 133 -26.27 -8.26 2.39
C TYR A 133 -25.34 -7.08 2.06
N ARG A 134 -24.27 -7.30 1.28
CA ARG A 134 -23.39 -6.22 0.78
C ARG A 134 -24.14 -5.15 -0.02
N ASN A 135 -25.28 -5.48 -0.62
CA ASN A 135 -26.17 -4.49 -1.26
C ASN A 135 -26.79 -3.50 -0.25
N GLU A 136 -26.80 -3.82 1.04
CA GLU A 136 -27.20 -2.92 2.12
C GLU A 136 -26.10 -1.95 2.54
N ILE A 137 -24.85 -2.30 2.26
CA ILE A 137 -23.67 -1.50 2.61
C ILE A 137 -23.24 -0.62 1.44
N TYR A 138 -22.97 -1.24 0.29
CA TYR A 138 -22.46 -0.57 -0.90
C TYR A 138 -23.60 -0.15 -1.83
N LYS A 139 -24.05 1.09 -1.71
CA LYS A 139 -25.19 1.62 -2.48
C LYS A 139 -24.80 2.22 -3.84
N LYS A 140 -23.54 2.61 -4.01
CA LYS A 140 -23.05 3.31 -5.21
C LYS A 140 -22.25 2.40 -6.14
N GLN A 141 -21.17 1.82 -5.64
CA GLN A 141 -20.37 0.79 -6.32
C GLN A 141 -19.77 -0.17 -5.29
N PHE A 142 -19.44 -1.39 -5.73
CA PHE A 142 -18.69 -2.33 -4.89
C PHE A 142 -17.18 -2.05 -4.98
N PRO A 143 -16.41 -2.28 -3.91
CA PRO A 143 -14.96 -2.30 -3.97
C PRO A 143 -14.46 -3.51 -4.76
N THR A 144 -13.20 -3.44 -5.22
CA THR A 144 -12.48 -4.64 -5.68
C THR A 144 -12.08 -5.51 -4.49
N GLY A 145 -11.54 -6.70 -4.71
CA GLY A 145 -11.02 -7.52 -3.60
C GLY A 145 -10.97 -9.02 -3.89
N SER A 146 -10.70 -9.79 -2.84
CA SER A 146 -10.62 -11.26 -2.89
C SER A 146 -11.45 -11.91 -1.80
N TRP A 147 -12.12 -13.01 -2.14
CA TRP A 147 -12.84 -13.85 -1.18
C TRP A 147 -12.16 -15.21 -1.06
N LEU A 148 -11.72 -15.57 0.14
CA LEU A 148 -10.93 -16.78 0.40
C LEU A 148 -11.61 -17.67 1.44
N GLY A 149 -11.76 -18.94 1.09
CA GLY A 149 -12.06 -19.98 2.06
C GLY A 149 -10.79 -20.35 2.83
N VAL A 150 -10.80 -20.16 4.14
CA VAL A 150 -9.66 -20.43 5.03
C VAL A 150 -9.98 -21.57 6.00
N LYS A 151 -8.93 -22.20 6.55
CA LYS A 151 -9.11 -23.31 7.49
C LYS A 151 -9.64 -22.84 8.85
N GLU A 152 -9.15 -21.72 9.35
CA GLU A 152 -9.48 -21.14 10.65
C GLU A 152 -9.24 -19.63 10.63
N LEU A 153 -9.88 -18.92 11.56
CA LEU A 153 -9.67 -17.50 11.86
C LEU A 153 -9.03 -17.39 13.25
N ALA A 154 -8.88 -16.17 13.79
CA ALA A 154 -8.21 -15.93 15.07
C ALA A 154 -8.80 -16.74 16.25
N LEU A 155 -10.11 -17.00 16.24
CA LEU A 155 -10.83 -17.83 17.20
C LEU A 155 -11.76 -18.81 16.47
N PRO A 156 -12.02 -20.01 17.02
CA PRO A 156 -12.85 -21.03 16.37
C PRO A 156 -14.33 -20.62 16.24
N GLU A 157 -14.80 -19.66 17.03
CA GLU A 157 -16.15 -19.11 16.96
C GLU A 157 -16.37 -18.16 15.77
N PHE A 158 -15.29 -17.63 15.18
CA PHE A 158 -15.37 -16.73 14.04
C PHE A 158 -15.56 -17.51 12.73
N LEU A 159 -16.54 -17.06 11.95
CA LEU A 159 -16.91 -17.64 10.66
C LEU A 159 -16.49 -16.76 9.48
N ILE A 160 -16.31 -15.47 9.72
CA ILE A 160 -15.95 -14.46 8.73
C ILE A 160 -15.08 -13.37 9.36
N GLU A 161 -14.12 -12.90 8.56
CA GLU A 161 -13.32 -11.71 8.80
C GLU A 161 -13.35 -10.85 7.53
N ILE A 162 -13.56 -9.54 7.68
CA ILE A 162 -13.66 -8.57 6.57
C ILE A 162 -12.60 -7.49 6.76
N GLU A 163 -11.77 -7.30 5.75
CA GLU A 163 -10.66 -6.32 5.70
C GLU A 163 -10.90 -5.26 4.61
#